data_AF-A0A7X2NS18-F1
#
_entry.id   AF-A0A7X2NS18-F1
#
_cell.length_a   1.000
_cell.length_b   1.000
_cell.length_c   1.000
_cell.angle_alpha   90.00
_cell.angle_beta   90.00
_cell.angle_gamma   90.00
#
_symmetry.space_group_name_H-M   'P 1'
#
loop_
_entity.id
_entity.type
_entity.pdbx_description
1 polymer ?
#
loop_
_entity_poly.entity_id
_entity_poly.type
_entity_poly.pdbx_seq_one_letter_code
_entity_poly.pdbx_strand_id
1 'polypeptide(L)'
;MSRKKIKPAAAWISAGICFALSLFLTASLQKTDFSSAADSSDQNQTGSAVETVQSFLTQVESGDYTGLFEAAQHIHSSMDSEAAYDAALKNKFEDADFSTITIQNAGSDSGRMIYVLQSGDTSYGQVEVYEDGDTMKAGYPLIGSETYTVEVPSGTVLYSNGTQVDSSLLKESGVTPANFENVSGSFIPQADVYELSGLLGFPALSLESGQELTVMQDPITGHLLAGMPADDSLNDYILDAAERLAAYPAQDGSVSSVSEVSDTSQLWYQRYITLQNLWFTEHETSSFSDGQVLGVMKQSDDTMTAQVIFSYYAKNSSRDLERTWYIGYQLTFADEDGTWRICSTAINNELNPGNDPNPIEH
;
A
#
# COMPACT_ATOMS: atom_id res chain seq x y z
N MET A 1 58.72 4.71 42.64
CA MET A 1 58.26 4.16 41.34
C MET A 1 56.75 4.36 41.30
N SER A 2 56.18 5.52 40.95
CA SER A 2 56.20 6.24 39.66
C SER A 2 55.96 5.32 38.47
N ARG A 3 54.72 5.31 37.94
CA ARG A 3 54.38 6.08 36.74
C ARG A 3 52.85 6.15 36.55
N LYS A 4 52.35 7.39 36.47
CA LYS A 4 51.15 7.78 35.71
C LYS A 4 51.29 7.35 34.24
N LYS A 5 50.16 7.44 33.51
CA LYS A 5 49.97 7.66 32.06
C LYS A 5 49.35 6.44 31.36
N ILE A 6 48.47 6.52 30.36
CA ILE A 6 47.82 7.58 29.56
C ILE A 6 46.69 6.84 28.80
N LYS A 7 45.56 7.50 28.51
CA LYS A 7 44.57 7.00 27.53
C LYS A 7 45.21 6.95 26.14
N PRO A 8 45.02 5.91 25.31
CA PRO A 8 45.21 6.06 23.88
C PRO A 8 43.92 6.59 23.24
N ALA A 9 44.07 7.71 22.56
CA ALA A 9 43.18 8.21 21.52
C ALA A 9 43.67 7.72 20.15
N ALA A 10 42.73 7.59 19.20
CA ALA A 10 42.89 7.60 17.74
C ALA A 10 43.80 6.51 17.12
N ALA A 11 43.65 6.01 15.89
CA ALA A 11 42.83 6.28 14.71
C ALA A 11 42.59 4.89 14.04
N TRP A 12 41.60 4.69 13.18
CA TRP A 12 41.59 4.72 11.70
C TRP A 12 40.08 4.62 11.37
N ILE A 13 39.31 5.57 10.78
CA ILE A 13 39.34 6.25 9.46
C ILE A 13 39.62 5.21 8.35
N SER A 14 38.74 4.89 7.38
CA SER A 14 37.83 5.72 6.58
C SER A 14 37.01 4.83 5.63
N ALA A 15 35.73 5.15 5.40
CA ALA A 15 35.09 5.21 4.07
C ALA A 15 33.58 5.45 4.25
N GLY A 16 33.14 6.68 3.99
CA GLY A 16 31.73 7.06 4.02
C GLY A 16 31.58 8.48 4.52
N ILE A 17 30.95 9.32 3.70
CA ILE A 17 30.67 10.75 3.92
C ILE A 17 31.81 11.69 3.45
N CYS A 18 31.90 11.87 2.14
CA CYS A 18 32.58 13.01 1.50
C CYS A 18 31.91 13.43 0.18
N PHE A 19 30.57 13.49 0.13
CA PHE A 19 29.87 14.04 -1.06
C PHE A 19 28.98 15.26 -0.82
N ALA A 20 28.92 15.79 0.41
CA ALA A 20 28.07 16.96 0.73
C ALA A 20 28.84 18.27 0.96
N LEU A 21 30.13 18.35 0.66
CA LEU A 21 30.98 19.52 1.01
C LEU A 21 31.90 20.03 -0.11
N SER A 22 31.71 19.60 -1.36
CA SER A 22 32.55 20.01 -2.50
C SER A 22 31.92 21.05 -3.45
N LEU A 23 30.81 21.70 -3.10
CA LEU A 23 30.22 22.75 -3.95
C LEU A 23 30.40 24.20 -3.44
N PHE A 24 31.09 24.42 -2.32
CA PHE A 24 31.17 25.76 -1.70
C PHE A 24 32.45 26.57 -1.95
N LEU A 25 33.41 26.14 -2.77
CA LEU A 25 34.64 26.92 -3.01
C LEU A 25 35.27 26.63 -4.37
N THR A 26 34.73 27.21 -5.45
CA THR A 26 35.53 27.75 -6.57
C THR A 26 34.64 28.59 -7.50
N ALA A 27 34.54 29.90 -7.25
CA ALA A 27 34.20 30.88 -8.29
C ALA A 27 34.73 32.26 -7.89
N SER A 28 36.05 32.38 -7.79
CA SER A 28 36.71 33.69 -7.81
C SER A 28 36.96 34.12 -9.25
N LEU A 29 36.38 35.25 -9.63
CA LEU A 29 36.92 36.25 -10.57
C LEU A 29 37.30 35.76 -11.99
N GLN A 30 36.34 35.90 -12.91
CA GLN A 30 36.62 36.50 -14.21
C GLN A 30 35.54 37.53 -14.52
N LYS A 31 35.90 38.81 -14.39
CA LYS A 31 35.18 39.92 -15.03
C LYS A 31 35.47 39.83 -16.52
N THR A 32 34.46 39.52 -17.30
CA THR A 32 34.41 39.84 -18.73
C THR A 32 33.09 40.54 -18.97
N ASP A 33 33.17 41.85 -19.24
CA ASP A 33 32.07 42.66 -19.73
C ASP A 33 31.49 41.99 -20.99
N PHE A 34 30.27 41.48 -20.89
CA PHE A 34 29.45 41.14 -22.05
C PHE A 34 28.04 41.70 -21.86
N SER A 35 27.52 42.20 -22.97
CA SER A 35 26.47 43.20 -23.11
C SER A 35 25.10 42.87 -22.51
N SER A 36 24.42 43.94 -22.10
CA SER A 36 23.08 44.10 -21.53
C SER A 36 21.90 43.62 -22.39
N ALA A 37 21.85 42.32 -22.68
CA ALA A 37 20.66 41.66 -23.25
C ALA A 37 20.28 40.33 -22.55
N ALA A 38 21.20 39.71 -21.79
CA ALA A 38 20.93 38.52 -20.98
C ALA A 38 20.34 38.85 -19.59
N ASP A 39 20.62 40.05 -19.07
CA ASP A 39 20.22 40.45 -17.70
C ASP A 39 18.70 40.72 -17.59
N SER A 40 18.04 41.09 -18.69
CA SER A 40 16.59 41.30 -18.73
C SER A 40 15.80 40.01 -18.95
N SER A 41 16.38 38.99 -19.59
CA SER A 41 15.72 37.69 -19.75
C SER A 41 15.82 36.87 -18.47
N ASP A 42 16.99 36.82 -17.83
CA ASP A 42 17.19 36.08 -16.58
C ASP A 42 16.39 36.68 -15.41
N GLN A 43 16.26 38.01 -15.32
CA GLN A 43 15.42 38.64 -14.30
C GLN A 43 13.91 38.47 -14.56
N ASN A 44 13.46 38.50 -15.82
CA ASN A 44 12.05 38.22 -16.14
C ASN A 44 11.68 36.76 -15.88
N GLN A 45 12.57 35.84 -16.24
CA GLN A 45 12.35 34.40 -16.07
C GLN A 45 12.39 34.00 -14.59
N THR A 46 13.31 34.58 -13.81
CA THR A 46 13.35 34.41 -12.35
C THR A 46 12.11 35.02 -11.66
N GLY A 47 11.64 36.18 -12.13
CA GLY A 47 10.41 36.82 -11.63
C GLY A 47 9.18 35.96 -11.86
N SER A 48 9.00 35.46 -13.09
CA SER A 48 7.90 34.57 -13.46
C SER A 48 7.92 33.24 -12.70
N ALA A 49 9.11 32.68 -12.44
CA ALA A 49 9.25 31.45 -11.67
C ALA A 49 8.85 31.61 -10.20
N VAL A 50 9.23 32.72 -9.55
CA VAL A 50 8.80 33.01 -8.17
C VAL A 50 7.28 33.21 -8.10
N GLU A 51 6.68 33.89 -9.08
CA GLU A 51 5.22 34.02 -9.19
C GLU A 51 4.54 32.65 -9.34
N THR A 52 5.17 31.72 -10.07
CA THR A 52 4.68 30.33 -10.22
C THR A 52 4.71 29.58 -8.89
N VAL A 53 5.78 29.71 -8.11
CA VAL A 53 5.86 29.13 -6.74
C VAL A 53 4.83 29.76 -5.81
N GLN A 54 4.57 31.07 -5.92
CA GLN A 54 3.52 31.74 -5.14
C GLN A 54 2.14 31.21 -5.51
N SER A 55 1.86 31.02 -6.80
CA SER A 55 0.60 30.43 -7.26
C SER A 55 0.40 29.00 -6.75
N PHE A 56 1.47 28.19 -6.71
CA PHE A 56 1.45 26.88 -6.07
C PHE A 56 1.08 26.98 -4.58
N LEU A 57 1.71 27.88 -3.82
CA LEU A 57 1.39 28.07 -2.40
C LEU A 57 -0.05 28.52 -2.18
N THR A 58 -0.58 29.40 -3.03
CA THR A 58 -1.99 29.83 -2.98
C THR A 58 -2.94 28.68 -3.27
N GLN A 59 -2.63 27.81 -4.24
CA GLN A 59 -3.41 26.61 -4.54
C GLN A 59 -3.48 25.70 -3.31
N VAL A 60 -2.32 25.37 -2.71
CA VAL A 60 -2.24 24.56 -1.49
C VAL A 60 -2.99 25.20 -0.31
N GLU A 61 -2.83 26.51 -0.07
CA GLU A 61 -3.53 27.24 0.99
C GLU A 61 -5.06 27.19 0.82
N SER A 62 -5.54 27.28 -0.42
CA SER A 62 -6.97 27.25 -0.74
C SER A 62 -7.57 25.83 -0.78
N GLY A 63 -6.73 24.79 -0.73
CA GLY A 63 -7.13 23.40 -0.91
C GLY A 63 -7.51 23.02 -2.35
N ASP A 64 -7.10 23.82 -3.33
CA ASP A 64 -7.25 23.50 -4.76
C ASP A 64 -5.97 22.81 -5.24
N TYR A 65 -6.02 21.48 -5.33
CA TYR A 65 -4.86 20.67 -5.75
C TYR A 65 -4.86 20.33 -7.25
N THR A 66 -5.79 20.93 -8.01
CA THR A 66 -5.99 20.61 -9.43
C THR A 66 -4.69 20.73 -10.24
N GLY A 67 -4.23 19.63 -10.83
CA GLY A 67 -3.05 19.61 -11.71
C GLY A 67 -1.70 19.65 -10.98
N LEU A 68 -1.67 19.72 -9.64
CA LEU A 68 -0.41 19.69 -8.88
C LEU A 68 0.26 18.31 -8.95
N PHE A 69 -0.54 17.24 -8.97
CA PHE A 69 -0.03 15.88 -9.15
C PHE A 69 0.61 15.70 -10.54
N GLU A 70 -0.06 16.12 -11.61
CA GLU A 70 0.49 16.08 -12.98
C GLU A 70 1.81 16.86 -13.07
N ALA A 71 1.86 18.03 -12.43
CA ALA A 71 3.07 18.84 -12.39
C ALA A 71 4.22 18.12 -11.68
N ALA A 72 3.94 17.43 -10.56
CA ALA A 72 4.91 16.62 -9.83
C ALA A 72 5.36 15.38 -10.63
N GLN A 73 4.46 14.70 -11.34
CA GLN A 73 4.78 13.54 -12.20
C GLN A 73 5.75 13.89 -13.33
N HIS A 74 5.69 15.12 -13.86
CA HIS A 74 6.66 15.60 -14.85
C HIS A 74 8.07 15.74 -14.28
N ILE A 75 8.17 16.04 -12.98
CA ILE A 75 9.45 16.18 -12.27
C ILE A 75 10.02 14.81 -11.93
N HIS A 76 9.21 14.00 -11.24
CA HIS A 76 9.56 12.69 -10.76
C HIS A 76 8.36 11.76 -10.97
N SER A 77 8.47 10.87 -11.95
CA SER A 77 7.43 9.87 -12.18
C SER A 77 7.36 8.94 -10.97
N SER A 78 6.16 8.78 -10.43
CA SER A 78 5.89 7.87 -9.32
C SER A 78 4.74 6.91 -9.64
N MET A 79 4.56 5.91 -8.78
CA MET A 79 3.47 4.94 -8.85
C MET A 79 2.33 5.29 -7.90
N ASP A 80 2.24 6.55 -7.44
CA ASP A 80 1.22 7.04 -6.51
C ASP A 80 -0.08 7.44 -7.22
N SER A 81 -1.17 7.50 -6.47
CA SER A 81 -2.42 8.11 -6.95
C SER A 81 -2.42 9.62 -6.67
N GLU A 82 -3.18 10.36 -7.47
CA GLU A 82 -3.43 11.79 -7.25
C GLU A 82 -4.01 12.05 -5.84
N ALA A 83 -4.96 11.23 -5.41
CA ALA A 83 -5.55 11.35 -4.07
C ALA A 83 -4.52 11.15 -2.93
N ALA A 84 -3.58 10.20 -3.08
CA ALA A 84 -2.51 10.00 -2.09
C ALA A 84 -1.53 11.19 -2.08
N TYR A 85 -1.20 11.72 -3.26
CA TYR A 85 -0.38 12.91 -3.40
C TYR A 85 -1.03 14.14 -2.75
N ASP A 86 -2.31 14.40 -3.03
CA ASP A 86 -3.06 15.52 -2.47
C ASP A 86 -3.16 15.42 -0.95
N ALA A 87 -3.43 14.22 -0.41
CA ALA A 87 -3.45 13.97 1.02
C ALA A 87 -2.07 14.21 1.66
N ALA A 88 -1.00 13.73 1.03
CA ALA A 88 0.37 13.94 1.51
C ALA A 88 0.76 15.43 1.47
N LEU A 89 0.35 16.16 0.42
CA LEU A 89 0.59 17.59 0.29
C LEU A 89 -0.19 18.37 1.36
N LYS A 90 -1.47 18.04 1.56
CA LYS A 90 -2.29 18.61 2.63
C LYS A 90 -1.64 18.41 4.00
N ASN A 91 -1.23 17.18 4.32
CA ASN A 91 -0.58 16.86 5.59
C ASN A 91 0.76 17.60 5.75
N LYS A 92 1.52 17.79 4.67
CA LYS A 92 2.79 18.51 4.68
C LYS A 92 2.62 19.98 5.07
N PHE A 93 1.48 20.58 4.75
CA PHE A 93 1.17 21.99 4.95
C PHE A 93 0.05 22.25 5.98
N GLU A 94 -0.39 21.24 6.73
CA GLU A 94 -1.56 21.32 7.62
C GLU A 94 -1.45 22.48 8.64
N ASP A 95 -0.27 22.66 9.24
CA ASP A 95 0.00 23.71 10.24
C ASP A 95 0.74 24.93 9.65
N ALA A 96 0.79 25.06 8.32
CA ALA A 96 1.57 26.10 7.67
C ALA A 96 0.89 27.48 7.78
N ASP A 97 1.64 28.48 8.27
CA ASP A 97 1.30 29.89 8.06
C ASP A 97 1.92 30.38 6.75
N PHE A 98 1.14 30.28 5.66
CA PHE A 98 1.57 30.64 4.30
C PHE A 98 2.08 32.08 4.19
N SER A 99 1.61 33.00 5.04
CA SER A 99 2.04 34.41 5.04
C SER A 99 3.50 34.60 5.49
N THR A 100 4.07 33.59 6.15
CA THR A 100 5.44 33.60 6.67
C THR A 100 6.43 32.77 5.85
N ILE A 101 5.95 32.03 4.84
CA ILE A 101 6.79 31.20 3.99
C ILE A 101 7.65 32.09 3.09
N THR A 102 8.96 31.90 3.19
CA THR A 102 9.97 32.49 2.31
C THR A 102 10.31 31.52 1.19
N ILE A 103 10.45 32.07 -0.01
CA ILE A 103 10.85 31.35 -1.23
C ILE A 103 12.30 31.71 -1.54
N GLN A 104 13.20 30.73 -1.46
CA GLN A 104 14.63 30.94 -1.71
C GLN A 104 15.07 30.15 -2.93
N ASN A 105 15.67 30.81 -3.93
CA ASN A 105 16.25 30.13 -5.08
C ASN A 105 17.49 29.31 -4.63
N ALA A 106 17.44 28.01 -4.84
CA ALA A 106 18.51 27.06 -4.53
C ALA A 106 19.34 26.63 -5.75
N GLY A 107 19.05 27.18 -6.93
CA GLY A 107 19.76 26.94 -8.17
C GLY A 107 18.87 26.36 -9.25
N SER A 108 19.49 25.61 -10.16
CA SER A 108 18.81 24.89 -11.22
C SER A 108 19.43 23.52 -11.42
N ASP A 109 18.60 22.55 -11.79
CA ASP A 109 19.02 21.20 -12.18
C ASP A 109 18.22 20.75 -13.40
N SER A 110 18.91 20.21 -14.40
CA SER A 110 18.29 19.58 -15.57
C SER A 110 17.23 20.45 -16.28
N GLY A 111 17.44 21.77 -16.32
CA GLY A 111 16.52 22.75 -16.93
C GLY A 111 15.37 23.21 -16.02
N ARG A 112 15.37 22.81 -14.75
CA ARG A 112 14.36 23.18 -13.74
C ARG A 112 14.97 24.12 -12.73
N MET A 113 14.22 25.13 -12.30
CA MET A 113 14.63 26.02 -11.21
C MET A 113 14.15 25.45 -9.88
N ILE A 114 15.04 25.42 -8.89
CA ILE A 114 14.77 24.82 -7.58
C ILE A 114 14.57 25.93 -6.56
N TYR A 115 13.47 25.85 -5.82
CA TYR A 115 13.14 26.80 -4.75
C TYR A 115 12.92 26.07 -3.44
N VAL A 116 13.53 26.55 -2.36
CA VAL A 116 13.34 26.06 -1.00
C VAL A 116 12.27 26.89 -0.31
N LEU A 117 11.31 26.20 0.33
CA LEU A 117 10.25 26.80 1.11
C LEU A 117 10.60 26.72 2.61
N GLN A 118 10.64 27.86 3.30
CA GLN A 118 11.00 27.93 4.72
C GLN A 118 10.18 28.98 5.48
N SER A 119 9.74 28.66 6.70
CA SER A 119 9.23 29.65 7.67
C SER A 119 9.97 29.49 9.00
N GLY A 120 10.73 30.52 9.40
CA GLY A 120 11.62 30.44 10.55
C GLY A 120 12.62 29.29 10.41
N ASP A 121 12.63 28.37 11.38
CA ASP A 121 13.48 27.17 11.37
C ASP A 121 12.81 25.96 10.70
N THR A 122 11.55 26.08 10.27
CA THR A 122 10.80 25.00 9.63
C THR A 122 11.03 25.00 8.12
N SER A 123 11.50 23.87 7.59
CA SER A 123 11.57 23.65 6.14
C SER A 123 10.35 22.89 5.64
N TYR A 124 9.68 23.47 4.65
CA TYR A 124 8.59 22.84 3.91
C TYR A 124 9.08 22.15 2.64
N GLY A 125 10.39 21.88 2.49
CA GLY A 125 10.92 21.16 1.32
C GLY A 125 11.18 22.07 0.11
N GLN A 126 11.15 21.47 -1.08
CA GLN A 126 11.55 22.10 -2.34
C GLN A 126 10.43 22.04 -3.37
N VAL A 127 10.26 23.14 -4.11
CA VAL A 127 9.43 23.23 -5.31
C VAL A 127 10.36 23.32 -6.51
N GLU A 128 10.11 22.52 -7.53
CA GLU A 128 10.79 22.61 -8.82
C GLU A 128 9.87 23.29 -9.83
N VAL A 129 10.41 24.26 -10.56
CA VAL A 129 9.69 25.02 -11.59
C VAL A 129 10.31 24.71 -12.94
N TYR A 130 9.47 24.38 -13.91
CA TYR A 130 9.87 24.06 -15.28
C TYR A 130 8.97 24.72 -16.32
N GLU A 131 9.48 24.87 -17.54
CA GLU A 131 8.73 25.37 -18.69
C GLU A 131 7.92 24.23 -19.33
N ASP A 132 6.62 24.45 -19.48
CA ASP A 132 5.70 23.61 -20.25
C ASP A 132 5.04 24.48 -21.35
N GLY A 133 5.63 24.43 -22.54
CA GLY A 133 5.26 25.30 -23.65
C GLY A 133 5.55 26.78 -23.33
N ASP A 134 4.51 27.62 -23.42
CA ASP A 134 4.59 29.05 -23.08
C ASP A 134 4.24 29.33 -21.61
N THR A 135 4.08 28.29 -20.79
CA THR A 135 3.68 28.41 -19.37
C THR A 135 4.72 27.81 -18.44
N MET A 136 4.83 28.38 -17.24
CA MET A 136 5.66 27.84 -16.17
C MET A 136 4.77 26.99 -15.25
N LYS A 137 5.26 25.81 -14.86
CA LYS A 137 4.60 24.93 -13.90
C LYS A 137 5.49 24.69 -12.70
N ALA A 138 4.88 24.66 -11.52
CA ALA A 138 5.54 24.28 -10.27
C ALA A 138 5.05 22.88 -9.87
N GLY A 139 5.98 21.97 -9.60
CA GLY A 139 5.66 20.71 -8.95
C GLY A 139 6.47 20.52 -7.69
N TYR A 140 5.88 19.77 -6.76
CA TYR A 140 6.45 19.52 -5.45
C TYR A 140 6.71 18.01 -5.33
N PRO A 141 7.96 17.54 -5.53
CA PRO A 141 8.25 16.12 -5.51
C PRO A 141 8.09 15.56 -4.09
N LEU A 142 7.11 14.67 -3.93
CA LEU A 142 6.91 13.89 -2.72
C LEU A 142 7.44 12.47 -2.93
N ILE A 143 8.10 11.93 -1.91
CA ILE A 143 8.53 10.54 -1.86
C ILE A 143 7.95 9.96 -0.57
N GLY A 144 7.20 8.88 -0.70
CA GLY A 144 6.62 8.21 0.45
C GLY A 144 7.60 7.25 1.12
N SER A 145 7.14 6.64 2.21
CA SER A 145 7.91 5.64 2.97
C SER A 145 7.33 4.23 2.84
N GLU A 146 6.13 4.10 2.27
CA GLU A 146 5.42 2.83 2.27
C GLU A 146 6.05 1.87 1.26
N THR A 147 6.09 0.60 1.65
CA THR A 147 6.61 -0.48 0.83
C THR A 147 5.64 -1.64 0.86
N TYR A 148 5.27 -2.14 -0.31
CA TYR A 148 4.33 -3.24 -0.47
C TYR A 148 4.96 -4.36 -1.29
N THR A 149 4.87 -5.59 -0.79
CA THR A 149 5.12 -6.79 -1.58
C THR A 149 3.83 -7.18 -2.27
N VAL A 150 3.86 -7.25 -3.59
CA VAL A 150 2.68 -7.51 -4.43
C VAL A 150 2.87 -8.81 -5.20
N GLU A 151 1.91 -9.71 -5.12
CA GLU A 151 1.86 -10.95 -5.89
C GLU A 151 0.77 -10.85 -6.96
N VAL A 152 1.15 -11.06 -8.22
CA VAL A 152 0.23 -11.00 -9.37
C VAL A 152 0.35 -12.27 -10.21
N PRO A 153 -0.67 -12.66 -11.02
CA PRO A 153 -0.57 -13.82 -11.89
C PRO A 153 0.68 -13.72 -12.79
N SER A 154 1.45 -14.80 -12.87
CA SER A 154 2.74 -14.79 -13.55
C SER A 154 2.61 -14.46 -15.04
N GLY A 155 3.55 -13.68 -15.58
CA GLY A 155 3.58 -13.26 -16.98
C GLY A 155 2.66 -12.09 -17.31
N THR A 156 2.09 -11.42 -16.31
CA THR A 156 1.26 -10.22 -16.50
C THR A 156 2.09 -8.94 -16.45
N VAL A 157 1.67 -7.92 -17.21
CA VAL A 157 2.24 -6.57 -17.13
C VAL A 157 1.46 -5.77 -16.10
N LEU A 158 2.10 -5.49 -14.98
CA LEU A 158 1.50 -4.79 -13.84
C LEU A 158 1.58 -3.27 -14.00
N TYR A 159 0.51 -2.59 -13.63
CA TYR A 159 0.42 -1.15 -13.49
C TYR A 159 0.00 -0.80 -12.05
N SER A 160 0.65 0.21 -11.47
CA SER A 160 0.28 0.79 -10.18
C SER A 160 -0.14 2.24 -10.41
N ASN A 161 -1.40 2.56 -10.07
CA ASN A 161 -2.00 3.88 -10.26
C ASN A 161 -1.82 4.43 -11.70
N GLY A 162 -1.92 3.56 -12.71
CA GLY A 162 -1.75 3.92 -14.12
C GLY A 162 -0.31 3.97 -14.64
N THR A 163 0.69 3.88 -13.75
CA THR A 163 2.11 3.80 -14.12
C THR A 163 2.53 2.34 -14.25
N GLN A 164 3.17 1.97 -15.37
CA GLN A 164 3.68 0.62 -15.57
C GLN A 164 4.78 0.32 -14.55
N VAL A 165 4.66 -0.82 -13.86
CA VAL A 165 5.67 -1.29 -12.91
C VAL A 165 6.88 -1.81 -13.68
N ASP A 166 8.06 -1.28 -13.35
CA ASP A 166 9.31 -1.66 -14.01
C ASP A 166 9.75 -3.07 -13.60
N SER A 167 10.24 -3.85 -14.57
CA SER A 167 10.75 -5.22 -14.35
C SER A 167 11.91 -5.31 -13.34
N SER A 168 12.61 -4.21 -13.07
CA SER A 168 13.65 -4.14 -12.03
C SER A 168 13.10 -4.24 -10.60
N LEU A 169 11.78 -4.04 -10.41
CA LEU A 169 11.09 -4.22 -9.14
C LEU A 169 10.61 -5.66 -8.92
N LEU A 170 10.70 -6.52 -9.94
CA LEU A 170 10.40 -7.95 -9.85
C LEU A 170 11.46 -8.66 -9.00
N LYS A 171 11.04 -9.28 -7.91
CA LYS A 171 11.92 -10.01 -6.98
C LYS A 171 11.96 -11.50 -7.30
N GLU A 172 10.81 -12.09 -7.55
CA GLU A 172 10.65 -13.51 -7.81
C GLU A 172 9.61 -13.71 -8.93
N SER A 173 9.77 -14.76 -9.72
CA SER A 173 8.88 -15.05 -10.86
C SER A 173 8.53 -16.53 -10.91
N GLY A 174 7.28 -16.82 -11.26
CA GLY A 174 6.77 -18.18 -11.41
C GLY A 174 6.71 -18.97 -10.09
N VAL A 175 6.56 -18.29 -8.96
CA VAL A 175 6.54 -18.91 -7.62
C VAL A 175 5.13 -19.28 -7.18
N THR A 176 5.02 -20.13 -6.17
CA THR A 176 3.75 -20.41 -5.51
C THR A 176 3.28 -19.16 -4.75
N PRO A 177 2.04 -18.66 -4.97
CA PRO A 177 1.53 -17.52 -4.23
C PRO A 177 1.42 -17.81 -2.72
N ALA A 178 1.53 -16.78 -1.88
CA ALA A 178 1.55 -16.93 -0.42
C ALA A 178 0.33 -17.68 0.13
N ASN A 179 -0.87 -17.40 -0.38
CA ASN A 179 -2.10 -18.08 0.05
C ASN A 179 -2.13 -19.58 -0.29
N PHE A 180 -1.20 -20.05 -1.14
CA PHE A 180 -1.00 -21.45 -1.51
C PHE A 180 0.25 -22.10 -0.90
N GLU A 181 1.01 -21.43 -0.03
CA GLU A 181 2.33 -21.93 0.48
C GLU A 181 2.27 -23.34 1.08
N ASN A 182 1.14 -23.71 1.69
CA ASN A 182 0.91 -25.04 2.30
C ASN A 182 -0.15 -25.88 1.58
N VAL A 183 -0.50 -25.48 0.36
CA VAL A 183 -1.45 -26.19 -0.50
C VAL A 183 -0.66 -27.11 -1.43
N SER A 184 -1.23 -28.27 -1.71
CA SER A 184 -0.66 -29.22 -2.66
C SER A 184 -1.65 -29.51 -3.80
N GLY A 185 -1.21 -29.42 -5.04
CA GLY A 185 -2.09 -29.65 -6.19
C GLY A 185 -1.50 -29.10 -7.48
N SER A 186 -1.94 -29.63 -8.62
CA SER A 186 -1.54 -29.12 -9.94
C SER A 186 -2.31 -27.87 -10.37
N PHE A 187 -3.38 -27.52 -9.65
CA PHE A 187 -4.21 -26.34 -9.89
C PHE A 187 -3.59 -25.04 -9.35
N ILE A 188 -2.52 -25.14 -8.55
CA ILE A 188 -1.91 -23.99 -7.89
C ILE A 188 -1.36 -23.04 -8.98
N PRO A 189 -1.84 -21.78 -9.05
CA PRO A 189 -1.36 -20.84 -10.04
C PRO A 189 0.07 -20.40 -9.73
N GLN A 190 0.74 -19.83 -10.73
CA GLN A 190 2.04 -19.19 -10.53
C GLN A 190 1.87 -17.69 -10.35
N ALA A 191 2.67 -17.09 -9.47
CA ALA A 191 2.73 -15.66 -9.25
C ALA A 191 4.11 -15.08 -9.56
N ASP A 192 4.10 -13.81 -9.99
CA ASP A 192 5.25 -12.94 -10.01
C ASP A 192 5.16 -11.98 -8.82
N VAL A 193 6.29 -11.76 -8.13
CA VAL A 193 6.36 -11.00 -6.87
C VAL A 193 7.15 -9.72 -7.08
N TYR A 194 6.50 -8.58 -6.87
CA TYR A 194 7.07 -7.24 -6.98
C TYR A 194 7.22 -6.59 -5.61
N GLU A 195 8.24 -5.74 -5.45
CA GLU A 195 8.38 -4.86 -4.27
C GLU A 195 8.20 -3.42 -4.73
N LEU A 196 7.07 -2.81 -4.36
CA LEU A 196 6.76 -1.42 -4.67
C LEU A 196 7.14 -0.57 -3.47
N SER A 197 8.24 0.17 -3.55
CA SER A 197 8.78 0.99 -2.46
C SER A 197 8.63 2.48 -2.72
N GLY A 198 8.50 3.26 -1.65
CA GLY A 198 8.49 4.72 -1.71
C GLY A 198 7.12 5.31 -2.06
N LEU A 199 6.05 4.56 -1.84
CA LEU A 199 4.68 5.01 -2.12
C LEU A 199 4.16 5.91 -0.98
N LEU A 200 3.35 6.88 -1.36
CA LEU A 200 2.62 7.80 -0.48
C LEU A 200 1.36 7.16 0.12
N GLY A 201 0.91 6.04 -0.43
CA GLY A 201 -0.25 5.31 0.05
C GLY A 201 -0.43 3.96 -0.62
N PHE A 202 -1.57 3.34 -0.34
CA PHE A 202 -1.92 2.02 -0.87
C PHE A 202 -2.06 2.05 -2.41
N PRO A 203 -1.45 1.13 -3.16
CA PRO A 203 -1.49 1.15 -4.62
C PRO A 203 -2.80 0.60 -5.18
N ALA A 204 -3.39 1.28 -6.16
CA ALA A 204 -4.40 0.66 -7.02
C ALA A 204 -3.71 -0.11 -8.14
N LEU A 205 -4.01 -1.39 -8.29
CA LEU A 205 -3.32 -2.28 -9.23
C LEU A 205 -4.20 -2.61 -10.43
N SER A 206 -3.58 -2.65 -11.62
CA SER A 206 -4.25 -3.00 -12.87
C SER A 206 -3.31 -3.72 -13.84
N LEU A 207 -3.88 -4.33 -14.87
CA LEU A 207 -3.14 -4.94 -15.97
C LEU A 207 -3.10 -4.05 -17.22
N GLU A 208 -2.22 -4.40 -18.16
CA GLU A 208 -2.22 -3.85 -19.51
C GLU A 208 -3.64 -3.91 -20.11
N SER A 209 -4.13 -2.78 -20.64
CA SER A 209 -5.53 -2.45 -21.01
C SER A 209 -6.38 -1.71 -19.97
N GLY A 210 -5.84 -1.42 -18.79
CA GLY A 210 -6.56 -0.69 -17.74
C GLY A 210 -7.57 -1.54 -16.99
N GLN A 211 -7.42 -2.86 -17.06
CA GLN A 211 -8.25 -3.78 -16.32
C GLN A 211 -7.88 -3.76 -14.84
N GLU A 212 -8.80 -3.30 -14.00
CA GLU A 212 -8.61 -3.25 -12.55
C GLU A 212 -8.51 -4.65 -11.94
N LEU A 213 -7.61 -4.80 -10.98
CA LEU A 213 -7.44 -6.01 -10.19
C LEU A 213 -8.12 -5.85 -8.83
N THR A 214 -8.69 -6.95 -8.33
CA THR A 214 -9.03 -7.07 -6.92
C THR A 214 -7.75 -7.34 -6.13
N VAL A 215 -7.52 -6.55 -5.08
CA VAL A 215 -6.34 -6.66 -4.21
C VAL A 215 -6.79 -7.07 -2.82
N MET A 216 -6.16 -8.10 -2.27
CA MET A 216 -6.40 -8.61 -0.91
C MET A 216 -5.08 -8.70 -0.17
N GLN A 217 -5.03 -8.20 1.06
CA GLN A 217 -3.86 -8.42 1.90
C GLN A 217 -3.92 -9.80 2.54
N ASP A 218 -2.90 -10.62 2.31
CA ASP A 218 -2.76 -11.91 2.95
C ASP A 218 -2.48 -11.73 4.45
N PRO A 219 -3.33 -12.26 5.35
CA PRO A 219 -3.22 -12.00 6.78
C PRO A 219 -2.03 -12.72 7.44
N ILE A 220 -1.33 -13.62 6.74
CA ILE A 220 -0.19 -14.37 7.28
C ILE A 220 1.12 -13.66 6.92
N THR A 221 1.29 -13.33 5.64
CA THR A 221 2.52 -12.73 5.10
C THR A 221 2.48 -11.21 5.04
N GLY A 222 1.29 -10.61 5.00
CA GLY A 222 1.08 -9.18 4.75
C GLY A 222 1.24 -8.78 3.28
N HIS A 223 1.50 -9.75 2.38
CA HIS A 223 1.62 -9.48 0.95
C HIS A 223 0.27 -9.06 0.35
N LEU A 224 0.31 -8.18 -0.65
CA LEU A 224 -0.86 -7.83 -1.45
C LEU A 224 -1.02 -8.87 -2.56
N LEU A 225 -2.02 -9.72 -2.44
CA LEU A 225 -2.44 -10.63 -3.49
C LEU A 225 -3.31 -9.85 -4.48
N ALA A 226 -2.97 -9.87 -5.76
CA ALA A 226 -3.79 -9.27 -6.79
C ALA A 226 -4.26 -10.32 -7.81
N GLY A 227 -5.49 -10.16 -8.27
CA GLY A 227 -6.10 -11.06 -9.24
C GLY A 227 -7.34 -10.43 -9.86
N MET A 228 -7.94 -11.17 -10.78
CA MET A 228 -9.08 -10.68 -11.54
C MET A 228 -10.32 -10.65 -10.63
N PRO A 229 -11.20 -9.65 -10.75
CA PRO A 229 -12.46 -9.68 -10.02
C PRO A 229 -13.28 -10.90 -10.45
N ALA A 230 -13.85 -11.63 -9.48
CA ALA A 230 -14.88 -12.62 -9.77
C ALA A 230 -16.26 -11.94 -9.84
N ASP A 231 -17.21 -12.60 -10.48
CA ASP A 231 -18.61 -12.21 -10.34
C ASP A 231 -19.19 -12.69 -9.00
N ASP A 232 -20.34 -12.13 -8.62
CA ASP A 232 -21.00 -12.42 -7.34
C ASP A 232 -21.71 -13.79 -7.31
N SER A 233 -21.61 -14.61 -8.37
CA SER A 233 -22.41 -15.84 -8.48
C SER A 233 -22.07 -16.90 -7.43
N LEU A 234 -20.88 -16.82 -6.83
CA LEU A 234 -20.41 -17.74 -5.79
C LEU A 234 -20.55 -17.19 -4.37
N ASN A 235 -21.07 -15.97 -4.17
CA ASN A 235 -21.09 -15.32 -2.86
C ASN A 235 -21.89 -16.13 -1.82
N ASP A 236 -23.07 -16.64 -2.19
CA ASP A 236 -23.90 -17.48 -1.31
C ASP A 236 -23.17 -18.78 -0.92
N TYR A 237 -22.46 -19.39 -1.88
CA TYR A 237 -21.67 -20.61 -1.63
C TYR A 237 -20.49 -20.33 -0.69
N ILE A 238 -19.76 -19.24 -0.94
CA ILE A 238 -18.60 -18.83 -0.16
C ILE A 238 -19.03 -18.55 1.30
N LEU A 239 -20.15 -17.86 1.49
CA LEU A 239 -20.68 -17.58 2.82
C LEU A 239 -21.14 -18.86 3.54
N ASP A 240 -21.90 -19.74 2.88
CA ASP A 240 -22.30 -21.05 3.45
C ASP A 240 -21.08 -21.89 3.85
N ALA A 241 -20.04 -21.92 3.00
CA ALA A 241 -18.80 -22.63 3.29
C ALA A 241 -18.07 -22.04 4.52
N ALA A 242 -18.03 -20.71 4.63
CA ALA A 242 -17.43 -20.03 5.77
C ALA A 242 -18.18 -20.29 7.09
N GLU A 243 -19.51 -20.26 7.08
CA GLU A 243 -20.36 -20.57 8.24
C GLU A 243 -20.21 -22.03 8.66
N ARG A 244 -20.16 -22.97 7.71
CA ARG A 244 -19.91 -24.39 7.98
C ARG A 244 -18.56 -24.63 8.63
N LEU A 245 -17.52 -23.91 8.21
CA LEU A 245 -16.24 -23.91 8.91
C LEU A 245 -16.44 -23.44 10.35
N ALA A 246 -16.98 -22.24 10.57
CA ALA A 246 -17.13 -21.67 11.91
C ALA A 246 -18.02 -22.49 12.87
N ALA A 247 -19.03 -23.18 12.35
CA ALA A 247 -19.94 -24.02 13.13
C ALA A 247 -19.23 -25.20 13.81
N TYR A 248 -18.17 -25.74 13.20
CA TYR A 248 -17.46 -26.90 13.74
C TYR A 248 -16.78 -26.66 15.10
N PRO A 249 -15.88 -25.68 15.27
CA PRO A 249 -15.28 -25.38 16.57
C PRO A 249 -16.29 -24.85 17.59
N ALA A 250 -17.44 -24.35 17.13
CA ALA A 250 -18.58 -23.96 17.95
C ALA A 250 -19.50 -25.14 18.33
N GLN A 251 -19.18 -26.38 17.93
CA GLN A 251 -19.97 -27.59 18.17
C GLN A 251 -21.42 -27.54 17.61
N ASP A 252 -21.70 -26.60 16.71
CA ASP A 252 -22.97 -26.48 15.99
C ASP A 252 -22.92 -27.15 14.60
N GLY A 253 -21.73 -27.59 14.18
CA GLY A 253 -21.48 -28.29 12.93
C GLY A 253 -20.71 -29.60 13.14
N SER A 254 -20.77 -30.48 12.15
CA SER A 254 -20.04 -31.75 12.13
C SER A 254 -18.76 -31.66 11.29
N VAL A 255 -17.82 -32.59 11.53
CA VAL A 255 -16.66 -32.78 10.63
C VAL A 255 -17.12 -33.01 9.19
N SER A 256 -18.21 -33.75 8.97
CA SER A 256 -18.72 -34.04 7.62
C SER A 256 -19.14 -32.77 6.88
N SER A 257 -19.73 -31.79 7.58
CA SER A 257 -20.11 -30.50 6.98
C SER A 257 -18.88 -29.73 6.49
N VAL A 258 -17.79 -29.76 7.27
CA VAL A 258 -16.51 -29.17 6.85
C VAL A 258 -15.91 -29.94 5.68
N SER A 259 -15.96 -31.28 5.69
CA SER A 259 -15.46 -32.12 4.59
C SER A 259 -16.14 -31.84 3.25
N GLU A 260 -17.44 -31.50 3.25
CA GLU A 260 -18.21 -31.22 2.03
C GLU A 260 -17.72 -29.99 1.27
N VAL A 261 -17.21 -28.99 1.99
CA VAL A 261 -16.75 -27.71 1.41
C VAL A 261 -15.23 -27.60 1.31
N SER A 262 -14.49 -28.64 1.70
CA SER A 262 -13.03 -28.60 1.86
C SER A 262 -12.34 -29.65 1.01
N ASP A 263 -11.16 -29.32 0.49
CA ASP A 263 -10.24 -30.35 0.02
C ASP A 263 -9.60 -31.03 1.24
N THR A 264 -10.11 -32.23 1.53
CA THR A 264 -9.70 -33.03 2.69
C THR A 264 -8.27 -33.56 2.62
N SER A 265 -7.62 -33.49 1.45
CA SER A 265 -6.22 -33.88 1.28
C SER A 265 -5.26 -32.83 1.86
N GLN A 266 -5.72 -31.58 2.02
CA GLN A 266 -4.86 -30.47 2.41
C GLN A 266 -4.52 -30.47 3.90
N LEU A 267 -3.32 -29.96 4.20
CA LEU A 267 -2.78 -29.92 5.57
C LEU A 267 -3.62 -29.04 6.51
N TRP A 268 -4.21 -27.95 6.00
CA TRP A 268 -5.07 -27.09 6.81
C TRP A 268 -6.27 -27.88 7.36
N TYR A 269 -6.93 -28.67 6.52
CA TYR A 269 -8.12 -29.44 6.88
C TYR A 269 -7.75 -30.53 7.91
N GLN A 270 -6.67 -31.26 7.64
CA GLN A 270 -6.18 -32.31 8.54
C GLN A 270 -5.86 -31.78 9.94
N ARG A 271 -5.38 -30.53 10.04
CA ARG A 271 -5.18 -29.86 11.34
C ARG A 271 -6.49 -29.37 11.93
N TYR A 272 -7.35 -28.76 11.11
CA TYR A 272 -8.61 -28.15 11.53
C TYR A 272 -9.54 -29.15 12.22
N ILE A 273 -9.69 -30.35 11.65
CA ILE A 273 -10.58 -31.38 12.22
C ILE A 273 -10.06 -31.99 13.53
N THR A 274 -8.84 -31.65 13.95
CA THR A 274 -8.29 -32.07 15.25
C THR A 274 -8.53 -31.03 16.35
N LEU A 275 -9.10 -29.87 16.00
CA LEU A 275 -9.43 -28.82 16.96
C LEU A 275 -10.42 -29.34 18.01
N GLN A 276 -9.93 -29.51 19.24
CA GLN A 276 -10.78 -29.74 20.40
C GLN A 276 -10.98 -28.42 21.12
N ASN A 277 -12.18 -27.85 21.01
CA ASN A 277 -12.53 -26.65 21.77
C ASN A 277 -12.86 -27.02 23.23
N LEU A 278 -11.82 -27.24 24.04
CA LEU A 278 -11.93 -27.63 25.46
C LEU A 278 -12.45 -26.50 26.37
N TRP A 279 -12.52 -25.27 25.86
CA TRP A 279 -13.00 -24.08 26.57
C TRP A 279 -14.42 -23.67 26.13
N PHE A 280 -15.04 -24.47 25.26
CA PHE A 280 -16.40 -24.27 24.81
C PHE A 280 -17.40 -24.48 25.95
N THR A 281 -18.38 -23.58 26.05
CA THR A 281 -19.50 -23.70 26.99
C THR A 281 -20.73 -24.04 26.19
N GLU A 282 -21.42 -25.12 26.57
CA GLU A 282 -22.68 -25.55 25.95
C GLU A 282 -23.68 -24.39 25.86
N HIS A 283 -24.40 -24.27 24.74
CA HIS A 283 -25.44 -23.28 24.52
C HIS A 283 -26.69 -23.93 23.94
N GLU A 284 -27.84 -23.28 24.12
CA GLU A 284 -29.14 -23.78 23.63
C GLU A 284 -29.61 -23.05 22.37
N THR A 285 -29.06 -21.86 22.11
CA THR A 285 -29.44 -21.04 20.96
C THR A 285 -28.17 -20.52 20.32
N SER A 286 -28.07 -20.70 19.01
CA SER A 286 -27.04 -20.09 18.19
C SER A 286 -27.57 -19.69 16.82
N SER A 287 -26.90 -18.73 16.20
CA SER A 287 -27.24 -18.24 14.87
C SER A 287 -26.06 -17.50 14.24
N PHE A 288 -25.97 -17.61 12.91
CA PHE A 288 -25.15 -16.72 12.09
C PHE A 288 -26.00 -15.55 11.59
N SER A 289 -25.41 -14.36 11.52
CA SER A 289 -26.04 -13.14 11.01
C SER A 289 -25.03 -12.22 10.35
N ASP A 290 -25.52 -11.21 9.63
CA ASP A 290 -24.72 -10.12 9.05
C ASP A 290 -23.58 -10.64 8.14
N GLY A 291 -23.83 -11.74 7.44
CA GLY A 291 -22.88 -12.38 6.55
C GLY A 291 -22.69 -11.59 5.26
N GLN A 292 -21.43 -11.30 4.92
CA GLN A 292 -21.05 -10.57 3.73
C GLN A 292 -19.76 -11.12 3.12
N VAL A 293 -19.75 -11.28 1.81
CA VAL A 293 -18.51 -11.46 1.02
C VAL A 293 -18.01 -10.07 0.64
N LEU A 294 -16.84 -9.69 1.15
CA LEU A 294 -16.24 -8.37 0.94
C LEU A 294 -15.57 -8.25 -0.43
N GLY A 295 -15.10 -9.37 -0.96
CA GLY A 295 -14.52 -9.44 -2.28
C GLY A 295 -14.10 -10.86 -2.63
N VAL A 296 -14.02 -11.13 -3.93
CA VAL A 296 -13.56 -12.39 -4.50
C VAL A 296 -12.56 -12.09 -5.60
N MET A 297 -11.35 -12.63 -5.43
CA MET A 297 -10.21 -12.46 -6.33
C MET A 297 -9.90 -13.79 -7.02
N LYS A 298 -10.04 -13.85 -8.34
CA LYS A 298 -9.60 -14.99 -9.17
C LYS A 298 -8.10 -14.88 -9.46
N GLN A 299 -7.34 -15.92 -9.08
CA GLN A 299 -5.91 -16.03 -9.41
C GLN A 299 -5.68 -16.89 -10.66
N SER A 300 -6.66 -17.71 -11.05
CA SER A 300 -6.72 -18.44 -12.32
C SER A 300 -8.18 -18.77 -12.63
N ASP A 301 -8.42 -19.54 -13.70
CA ASP A 301 -9.76 -20.04 -14.00
C ASP A 301 -10.28 -21.02 -12.93
N ASP A 302 -9.36 -21.78 -12.32
CA ASP A 302 -9.67 -22.86 -11.38
C ASP A 302 -9.36 -22.49 -9.92
N THR A 303 -8.96 -21.25 -9.64
CA THR A 303 -8.61 -20.82 -8.27
C THR A 303 -9.08 -19.42 -7.94
N MET A 304 -9.61 -19.24 -6.72
CA MET A 304 -10.02 -17.94 -6.20
C MET A 304 -9.73 -17.80 -4.71
N THR A 305 -9.62 -16.56 -4.24
CA THR A 305 -9.56 -16.20 -2.82
C THR A 305 -10.71 -15.26 -2.50
N ALA A 306 -11.37 -15.47 -1.37
CA ALA A 306 -12.48 -14.65 -0.93
C ALA A 306 -12.25 -14.16 0.51
N GLN A 307 -12.72 -12.95 0.79
CA GLN A 307 -12.79 -12.39 2.13
C GLN A 307 -14.24 -12.34 2.58
N VAL A 308 -14.53 -12.90 3.75
CA VAL A 308 -15.88 -13.08 4.27
C VAL A 308 -15.94 -12.61 5.71
N ILE A 309 -16.99 -11.87 6.05
CA ILE A 309 -17.31 -11.48 7.42
C ILE A 309 -18.70 -11.98 7.81
N PHE A 310 -18.88 -12.32 9.08
CA PHE A 310 -20.18 -12.66 9.66
C PHE A 310 -20.12 -12.62 11.19
N SER A 311 -21.29 -12.55 11.81
CA SER A 311 -21.47 -12.63 13.26
C SER A 311 -21.95 -14.03 13.64
N TYR A 312 -21.39 -14.59 14.72
CA TYR A 312 -21.88 -15.80 15.36
C TYR A 312 -22.37 -15.46 16.77
N TYR A 313 -23.65 -15.69 17.03
CA TYR A 313 -24.27 -15.51 18.34
C TYR A 313 -24.48 -16.86 19.03
N ALA A 314 -24.21 -16.93 20.34
CA ALA A 314 -24.62 -18.07 21.16
C ALA A 314 -25.10 -17.66 22.55
N LYS A 315 -26.11 -18.37 23.07
CA LYS A 315 -26.70 -18.15 24.39
C LYS A 315 -26.80 -19.43 25.22
N ASN A 316 -26.26 -19.36 26.43
CA ASN A 316 -26.42 -20.37 27.47
C ASN A 316 -27.56 -19.97 28.41
N SER A 317 -28.69 -20.68 28.31
CA SER A 317 -29.89 -20.51 29.15
C SER A 317 -29.63 -20.76 30.65
N SER A 318 -28.67 -21.65 30.96
CA SER A 318 -28.39 -22.11 32.32
C SER A 318 -27.54 -21.12 33.12
N ARG A 319 -26.91 -20.14 32.44
CA ARG A 319 -26.00 -19.17 33.07
C ARG A 319 -26.29 -17.71 32.71
N ASP A 320 -27.36 -17.43 31.94
CA ASP A 320 -27.64 -16.11 31.35
C ASP A 320 -26.39 -15.49 30.68
N LEU A 321 -25.56 -16.34 30.07
CA LEU A 321 -24.38 -15.91 29.33
C LEU A 321 -24.73 -15.91 27.85
N GLU A 322 -24.69 -14.75 27.23
CA GLU A 322 -24.78 -14.58 25.79
C GLU A 322 -23.53 -13.87 25.27
N ARG A 323 -23.10 -14.26 24.07
CA ARG A 323 -21.94 -13.68 23.40
C ARG A 323 -22.16 -13.67 21.89
N THR A 324 -21.63 -12.62 21.27
CA THR A 324 -21.46 -12.54 19.82
C THR A 324 -19.98 -12.51 19.51
N TRP A 325 -19.56 -13.34 18.58
CA TRP A 325 -18.22 -13.32 18.00
C TRP A 325 -18.31 -12.79 16.58
N TYR A 326 -17.41 -11.88 16.25
CA TYR A 326 -17.27 -11.35 14.91
C TYR A 326 -16.15 -12.09 14.20
N ILE A 327 -16.45 -12.63 13.04
CA ILE A 327 -15.58 -13.54 12.32
C ILE A 327 -15.21 -12.90 10.99
N GLY A 328 -13.92 -12.92 10.69
CA GLY A 328 -13.35 -12.49 9.41
C GLY A 328 -12.42 -13.58 8.89
N TYR A 329 -12.73 -14.13 7.72
CA TYR A 329 -11.94 -15.18 7.07
C TYR A 329 -11.42 -14.72 5.72
N GLN A 330 -10.21 -15.15 5.40
CA GLN A 330 -9.73 -15.27 4.02
C GLN A 330 -9.71 -16.76 3.65
N LEU A 331 -10.51 -17.12 2.66
CA LEU A 331 -10.66 -18.50 2.19
C LEU A 331 -10.08 -18.61 0.78
N THR A 332 -9.21 -19.58 0.56
CA THR A 332 -8.69 -19.91 -0.77
C THR A 332 -9.37 -21.17 -1.28
N PHE A 333 -9.89 -21.10 -2.50
CA PHE A 333 -10.63 -22.16 -3.16
C PHE A 333 -9.90 -22.64 -4.42
N ALA A 334 -10.09 -23.92 -4.71
CA ALA A 334 -9.77 -24.52 -6.00
C ALA A 334 -11.01 -25.22 -6.58
N ASP A 335 -11.21 -25.15 -7.88
CA ASP A 335 -12.21 -25.93 -8.60
C ASP A 335 -11.65 -27.32 -8.91
N GLU A 336 -12.23 -28.34 -8.28
CA GLU A 336 -11.93 -29.73 -8.54
C GLU A 336 -13.09 -30.37 -9.33
N ASP A 337 -12.92 -30.49 -10.64
CA ASP A 337 -13.88 -31.11 -11.56
C ASP A 337 -15.29 -30.49 -11.50
N GLY A 338 -15.38 -29.15 -11.42
CA GLY A 338 -16.63 -28.38 -11.36
C GLY A 338 -17.19 -28.22 -9.95
N THR A 339 -16.39 -28.53 -8.92
CA THR A 339 -16.74 -28.34 -7.50
C THR A 339 -15.67 -27.50 -6.82
N TRP A 340 -16.03 -26.27 -6.45
CA TRP A 340 -15.18 -25.39 -5.65
C TRP A 340 -14.99 -25.94 -4.24
N ARG A 341 -13.74 -26.02 -3.77
CA ARG A 341 -13.41 -26.48 -2.42
C ARG A 341 -12.37 -25.61 -1.76
N ILE A 342 -12.50 -25.41 -0.46
CA ILE A 342 -11.52 -24.69 0.36
C ILE A 342 -10.24 -25.52 0.41
N CYS A 343 -9.15 -24.96 -0.11
CA CYS A 343 -7.82 -25.55 -0.09
C CYS A 343 -6.88 -24.84 0.89
N SER A 344 -7.24 -23.65 1.39
CA SER A 344 -6.56 -22.96 2.49
C SER A 344 -7.51 -22.00 3.19
N THR A 345 -7.25 -21.69 4.45
CA THR A 345 -8.02 -20.74 5.25
C THR A 345 -7.10 -19.98 6.19
N ALA A 346 -7.39 -18.69 6.37
CA ALA A 346 -6.75 -17.85 7.37
C ALA A 346 -7.78 -16.99 8.10
N ILE A 347 -7.56 -16.77 9.40
CA ILE A 347 -8.33 -15.80 10.18
C ILE A 347 -7.75 -14.42 9.89
N ASN A 348 -8.57 -13.52 9.39
CA ASN A 348 -8.17 -12.14 9.17
C ASN A 348 -8.81 -11.24 10.24
N ASN A 349 -8.02 -10.87 11.25
CA ASN A 349 -8.48 -10.02 12.34
C ASN A 349 -8.74 -8.58 11.91
N GLU A 350 -8.15 -8.10 10.81
CA GLU A 350 -8.40 -6.75 10.30
C GLU A 350 -9.83 -6.62 9.77
N LEU A 351 -10.43 -7.73 9.34
CA LEU A 351 -11.83 -7.80 8.93
C LEU A 351 -12.81 -7.89 10.11
N ASN A 352 -12.34 -7.89 11.35
CA ASN A 352 -13.21 -7.98 12.51
C ASN A 352 -13.95 -6.63 12.70
N PRO A 353 -15.28 -6.56 12.52
CA PRO A 353 -16.04 -5.31 12.71
C PRO A 353 -15.96 -4.74 14.13
N GLY A 354 -15.53 -5.52 15.12
CA GLY A 354 -15.24 -5.02 16.48
C GLY A 354 -13.89 -4.28 16.62
N ASN A 355 -13.04 -4.29 15.60
CA ASN A 355 -11.77 -3.54 15.56
C ASN A 355 -11.92 -2.12 14.99
N ASP A 356 -13.10 -1.75 14.47
CA ASP A 356 -13.39 -0.38 14.07
C ASP A 356 -14.01 0.40 15.26
N PRO A 357 -13.32 1.41 15.84
CA PRO A 357 -13.93 2.27 16.85
C PRO A 357 -15.05 3.17 16.30
N ASN A 358 -15.23 3.22 14.97
CA ASN A 358 -16.34 3.90 14.31
C ASN A 358 -17.08 2.93 13.39
N PRO A 359 -18.20 2.31 13.82
CA PRO A 359 -18.94 1.41 12.94
C PRO A 359 -19.35 2.18 11.68
N ILE A 360 -18.97 1.66 10.52
CA ILE A 360 -19.37 2.16 9.21
C ILE A 360 -20.91 2.15 9.17
N GLU A 361 -21.52 3.32 9.30
CA GLU A 361 -22.90 3.54 8.85
C GLU A 361 -22.86 3.52 7.32
N HIS A 362 -23.36 2.43 6.73
CA HIS A 362 -23.70 2.36 5.31
C HIS A 362 -25.06 3.00 5.04
#